data_AF-A0A2Z6RXY9-F1
#
_entry.id   AF-A0A2Z6RXY9-F1
#
_cell.length_a   1.000
_cell.length_b   1.000
_cell.length_c   1.000
_cell.angle_alpha   90.00
_cell.angle_beta   90.00
_cell.angle_gamma   90.00
#
_symmetry.space_group_name_H-M   'P 1'
#
loop_
_entity.id
_entity.type
_entity.pdbx_description
1 polymer ?
#
loop_
_entity_poly.entity_id
_entity_poly.type
_entity_poly.pdbx_seq_one_letter_code
_entity_poly.pdbx_strand_id
1 'polypeptide(L)'
;MDFPKYNGNIHPDEWIKGFKNYLEYYKIKQVCYEDHVKIALSLMDSTISLPTGIDNFEKLRNAFKGDIFFTIFKNTNKRKLQSLKYIPESRDGDTSKFISNLLKLCYNAEINDIEVHKKYLYKSLPMNDYFSKEFYKKMENVNSINELIKKFEDIVIEESNLIKNESIVALKHVASGKYLSSAENFWYQTGSECQLEL
;
A
#
# COMPACT_ATOMS: atom_id res chain seq x y z
N MET A 1 -3.19 -11.78 -28.77
CA MET A 1 -3.84 -10.75 -27.94
C MET A 1 -3.23 -9.42 -28.30
N ASP A 2 -4.04 -8.37 -28.41
CA ASP A 2 -3.53 -7.03 -28.69
C ASP A 2 -2.92 -6.42 -27.43
N PHE A 3 -1.78 -5.75 -27.58
CA PHE A 3 -1.14 -5.04 -26.48
C PHE A 3 -1.90 -3.73 -26.18
N PRO A 4 -2.18 -3.39 -24.91
CA PRO A 4 -2.99 -2.23 -24.57
C PRO A 4 -2.32 -0.92 -24.99
N LYS A 5 -3.11 0.02 -25.52
CA LYS A 5 -2.63 1.35 -25.87
C LYS A 5 -2.17 2.15 -24.65
N TYR A 6 -1.18 3.01 -24.83
CA TYR A 6 -0.80 3.98 -23.82
C TYR A 6 -1.79 5.16 -23.83
N ASN A 7 -2.47 5.39 -22.70
CA ASN A 7 -3.48 6.43 -22.54
C ASN A 7 -3.22 7.34 -21.32
N GLY A 8 -1.99 7.34 -20.79
CA GLY A 8 -1.62 8.14 -19.63
C GLY A 8 -2.11 7.64 -18.27
N ASN A 9 -2.93 6.58 -18.20
CA ASN A 9 -3.45 6.01 -16.94
C ASN A 9 -2.61 4.87 -16.36
N ILE A 10 -1.38 4.70 -16.85
CA ILE A 10 -0.40 3.72 -16.40
C ILE A 10 0.97 4.39 -16.30
N HIS A 11 1.79 3.97 -15.34
CA HIS A 11 3.12 4.52 -15.20
C HIS A 11 3.98 4.19 -16.46
N PRO A 12 4.67 5.17 -17.07
CA PRO A 12 5.44 4.97 -18.30
C PRO A 12 6.41 3.79 -18.25
N ASP A 13 7.12 3.61 -17.13
CA ASP A 13 8.05 2.49 -16.97
C ASP A 13 7.36 1.13 -16.98
N GLU A 14 6.15 1.03 -16.42
CA GLU A 14 5.38 -0.23 -16.43
C GLU A 14 4.85 -0.54 -17.81
N TRP A 15 4.31 0.45 -18.51
CA TRP A 15 3.81 0.25 -19.86
C TRP A 15 4.93 -0.14 -20.81
N ILE A 16 6.08 0.55 -20.77
CA ILE A 16 7.26 0.22 -21.58
C ILE A 16 7.79 -1.18 -21.25
N LYS A 17 7.83 -1.56 -19.96
CA LYS A 17 8.22 -2.92 -19.56
C LYS A 17 7.27 -3.97 -20.13
N GLY A 18 5.97 -3.74 -20.02
CA GLY A 18 4.95 -4.61 -20.60
C GLY A 18 5.11 -4.74 -22.12
N PHE A 19 5.38 -3.61 -22.79
CA PHE A 19 5.57 -3.58 -24.24
C PHE A 19 6.80 -4.35 -24.67
N LYS A 20 7.94 -4.19 -23.99
CA LYS A 20 9.15 -4.96 -24.25
C LYS A 20 8.92 -6.46 -24.08
N ASN A 21 8.23 -6.86 -23.01
CA ASN A 21 7.88 -8.26 -22.78
C ASN A 21 6.97 -8.82 -23.89
N TYR A 22 6.02 -8.01 -24.38
CA TYR A 22 5.16 -8.35 -25.51
C TYR A 22 5.97 -8.57 -26.80
N LEU A 23 6.89 -7.66 -27.14
CA LEU A 23 7.77 -7.81 -28.31
C LEU A 23 8.64 -9.08 -28.21
N GLU A 24 9.15 -9.37 -27.01
CA GLU A 24 9.96 -10.57 -26.75
C GLU A 24 9.16 -11.85 -26.93
N TYR A 25 7.95 -11.91 -26.36
CA TYR A 25 7.07 -13.09 -26.47
C TYR A 25 6.75 -13.43 -27.93
N TYR A 26 6.42 -12.41 -28.74
CA TYR A 26 6.09 -12.59 -30.15
C TYR A 26 7.32 -12.71 -31.06
N LYS A 27 8.54 -12.79 -30.50
CA LYS A 27 9.80 -12.89 -31.25
C LYS A 27 9.95 -11.81 -32.33
N ILE A 28 9.42 -10.62 -32.10
CA ILE A 28 9.62 -9.42 -32.95
C ILE A 28 11.06 -8.87 -32.79
N LYS A 29 11.99 -9.73 -32.34
CA LYS A 29 13.42 -9.46 -32.16
C LYS A 29 14.16 -9.29 -33.49
N GLN A 30 13.58 -9.71 -34.61
CA GLN A 30 14.18 -9.57 -35.95
C GLN A 30 13.99 -8.17 -36.57
N VAL A 31 13.22 -7.30 -35.92
CA VAL A 31 12.98 -5.92 -36.38
C VAL A 31 13.95 -4.98 -35.66
N CYS A 32 14.46 -3.96 -36.36
CA CYS A 32 15.41 -3.00 -35.79
C CYS A 32 14.81 -2.24 -34.60
N TYR A 33 15.64 -1.78 -33.67
CA TYR A 33 15.18 -1.10 -32.45
C TYR A 33 14.37 0.18 -32.75
N GLU A 34 14.73 0.92 -33.80
CA GLU A 34 13.96 2.08 -34.28
C GLU A 34 12.52 1.71 -34.65
N ASP A 35 12.30 0.50 -35.17
CA ASP A 35 10.97 0.02 -35.51
C ASP A 35 10.17 -0.37 -34.27
N HIS A 36 10.81 -0.79 -33.18
CA HIS A 36 10.14 -1.02 -31.90
C HIS A 36 9.55 0.27 -31.33
N VAL A 37 10.26 1.39 -31.47
CA VAL A 37 9.77 2.70 -31.04
C VAL A 37 8.62 3.18 -31.93
N LYS A 38 8.70 2.99 -33.25
CA LYS A 38 7.59 3.29 -34.17
C LYS A 38 6.33 2.47 -33.83
N ILE A 39 6.50 1.19 -33.50
CA ILE A 39 5.39 0.34 -33.04
C ILE A 39 4.84 0.87 -31.70
N ALA A 40 5.69 1.29 -30.77
CA ALA A 40 5.22 1.87 -29.51
C ALA A 40 4.39 3.14 -29.74
N LEU A 41 4.84 4.01 -30.66
CA LEU A 41 4.14 5.23 -31.05
C LEU A 41 2.78 4.94 -31.73
N SER A 42 2.67 3.86 -32.52
CA SER A 42 1.38 3.47 -33.11
C SER A 42 0.38 2.89 -32.09
N LEU A 43 0.88 2.45 -30.93
CA LEU A 43 0.09 1.97 -29.80
C LEU A 43 -0.24 3.09 -28.80
N MET A 44 -0.12 4.34 -29.20
CA MET A 44 -0.57 5.47 -28.40
C MET A 44 -2.04 5.77 -28.62
N ASP A 45 -2.69 6.27 -27.57
CA ASP A 45 -3.98 6.93 -27.72
C ASP A 45 -3.80 8.21 -28.54
N SER A 46 -4.69 8.44 -29.52
CA SER A 46 -4.63 9.59 -30.42
C SER A 46 -4.81 10.93 -29.71
N THR A 47 -5.32 10.92 -28.47
CA THR A 47 -5.45 12.12 -27.64
C THR A 47 -4.12 12.59 -27.05
N ILE A 48 -3.07 11.75 -27.07
CA ILE A 48 -1.74 12.09 -26.56
C ILE A 48 -0.87 12.63 -27.69
N SER A 49 -0.39 13.85 -27.54
CA SER A 49 0.52 14.49 -28.49
C SER A 49 1.93 14.50 -27.94
N LEU A 50 2.86 13.83 -28.64
CA LEU A 50 4.27 13.78 -28.26
C LEU A 50 5.15 14.61 -29.20
N PRO A 51 6.32 15.08 -28.72
CA PRO A 51 7.31 15.72 -29.57
C PRO A 51 7.84 14.78 -30.66
N THR A 52 8.30 15.35 -31.76
CA THR A 52 9.00 14.62 -32.84
C THR A 52 10.42 14.21 -32.40
N GLY A 53 11.01 13.22 -33.08
CA GLY A 53 12.41 12.82 -32.85
C GLY A 53 12.62 11.81 -31.70
N ILE A 54 11.58 11.06 -31.34
CA ILE A 54 11.67 9.96 -30.39
C ILE A 54 12.20 8.73 -31.13
N ASP A 55 13.49 8.43 -30.93
CA ASP A 55 14.21 7.33 -31.60
C ASP A 55 14.58 6.16 -30.66
N ASN A 56 14.32 6.31 -29.35
CA ASN A 56 14.64 5.28 -28.37
C ASN A 56 13.66 5.28 -27.18
N PHE A 57 13.66 4.19 -26.40
CA PHE A 57 12.75 4.04 -25.26
C PHE A 57 12.99 5.04 -24.13
N GLU A 58 14.21 5.55 -23.96
CA GLU A 58 14.51 6.57 -22.95
C GLU A 58 13.85 7.90 -23.32
N LYS A 59 14.00 8.35 -24.57
CA LYS A 59 13.29 9.52 -25.10
C LYS A 59 11.77 9.32 -25.05
N LEU A 60 11.28 8.14 -25.40
CA LEU A 60 9.84 7.83 -25.34
C LEU A 60 9.31 7.93 -23.91
N ARG A 61 10.03 7.34 -22.96
CA ARG A 61 9.70 7.41 -21.52
C ARG A 61 9.68 8.86 -21.05
N ASN A 62 10.69 9.65 -21.39
CA ASN A 62 10.76 11.05 -20.98
C ASN A 62 9.64 11.87 -21.62
N ALA A 63 9.29 11.60 -22.87
CA ALA A 63 8.14 12.20 -23.55
C ALA A 63 6.82 11.85 -22.84
N PHE A 64 6.59 10.57 -22.50
CA PHE A 64 5.43 10.16 -21.69
C PHE A 64 5.39 10.84 -20.32
N LYS A 65 6.54 11.00 -19.66
CA LYS A 65 6.61 11.68 -18.37
C LYS A 65 6.41 13.19 -18.45
N GLY A 66 6.74 13.80 -19.59
CA GLY A 66 6.51 15.22 -19.86
C GLY A 66 5.06 15.56 -20.23
N ASP A 67 4.26 14.55 -20.58
CA ASP A 67 2.87 14.74 -21.00
C ASP A 67 1.92 15.09 -19.84
N ILE A 68 0.87 15.85 -20.16
CA ILE A 68 -0.11 16.33 -19.19
C ILE A 68 -0.93 15.20 -18.56
N PHE A 69 -1.25 14.14 -19.30
CA PHE A 69 -1.99 13.00 -18.77
C PHE A 69 -1.19 12.26 -17.71
N PHE A 70 0.12 12.10 -17.90
CA PHE A 70 0.97 11.53 -16.85
C PHE A 70 1.02 12.41 -15.61
N THR A 71 1.07 13.73 -15.76
CA THR A 71 0.99 14.67 -14.62
C THR A 71 -0.33 14.52 -13.86
N ILE A 72 -1.46 14.39 -14.56
CA ILE A 72 -2.78 14.15 -13.96
C ILE A 72 -2.82 12.80 -13.25
N PHE A 73 -2.30 11.73 -13.88
CA PHE A 73 -2.20 10.40 -13.29
C PHE A 73 -1.37 10.41 -12.00
N LYS A 74 -0.18 11.01 -12.03
CA LYS A 74 0.71 11.16 -10.87
C LYS A 74 0.00 11.86 -9.71
N ASN A 75 -0.65 13.00 -9.99
CA ASN A 75 -1.37 13.77 -8.97
C ASN A 75 -2.62 13.03 -8.46
N THR A 76 -3.28 12.24 -9.29
CA THR A 76 -4.40 11.38 -8.88
C THR A 76 -3.95 10.32 -7.90
N ASN A 77 -2.81 9.67 -8.15
CA ASN A 77 -2.25 8.68 -7.21
C ASN A 77 -1.85 9.34 -5.87
N LYS A 78 -1.32 10.57 -5.88
CA LYS A 78 -1.08 11.36 -4.65
C LYS A 78 -2.36 11.63 -3.85
N ARG A 79 -3.45 12.03 -4.52
CA ARG A 79 -4.75 12.23 -3.84
C ARG A 79 -5.30 10.92 -3.28
N LYS A 80 -5.17 9.81 -4.01
CA LYS A 80 -5.55 8.48 -3.52
C LYS A 80 -4.77 8.08 -2.26
N LEU A 81 -3.46 8.36 -2.21
CA LEU A 81 -2.64 8.15 -1.00
C LEU A 81 -3.15 8.98 0.19
N GLN A 82 -3.55 10.23 -0.03
CA GLN A 82 -4.07 11.09 1.04
C GLN A 82 -5.39 10.56 1.62
N SER A 83 -6.21 9.90 0.81
CA SER A 83 -7.47 9.28 1.23
C SER A 83 -7.34 7.84 1.69
N LEU A 84 -6.17 7.23 1.59
CA LEU A 84 -5.96 5.82 1.88
C LEU A 84 -6.13 5.57 3.38
N LYS A 85 -6.89 4.54 3.74
CA LYS A 85 -7.12 4.13 5.14
C LYS A 85 -6.74 2.67 5.32
N TYR A 86 -6.00 2.40 6.39
CA TYR A 86 -5.73 1.05 6.85
C TYR A 86 -6.90 0.54 7.70
N ILE A 87 -7.33 -0.68 7.38
CA ILE A 87 -8.31 -1.43 8.17
C ILE A 87 -7.57 -2.69 8.62
N PRO A 88 -7.50 -2.96 9.94
CA PRO A 88 -6.88 -4.18 10.45
C PRO A 88 -7.76 -5.40 10.18
N GLU A 89 -7.16 -6.58 10.14
CA GLU A 89 -7.83 -7.88 9.91
C GLU A 89 -8.96 -8.14 10.90
N SER A 90 -8.81 -7.65 12.15
CA SER A 90 -9.86 -7.72 13.18
C SER A 90 -11.16 -7.00 12.81
N ARG A 91 -11.15 -6.18 11.76
CA ARG A 91 -12.30 -5.46 11.19
C ARG A 91 -12.46 -5.74 9.68
N ASP A 92 -12.20 -6.98 9.28
CA ASP A 92 -12.29 -7.48 7.90
C ASP A 92 -11.34 -6.78 6.91
N GLY A 93 -10.23 -6.24 7.42
CA GLY A 93 -9.15 -5.68 6.63
C GLY A 93 -8.24 -6.72 5.99
N ASP A 94 -7.31 -6.25 5.15
CA ASP A 94 -6.28 -7.08 4.51
C ASP A 94 -4.98 -6.27 4.41
N THR A 95 -4.04 -6.55 5.32
CA THR A 95 -2.75 -5.83 5.39
C THR A 95 -1.92 -6.00 4.12
N SER A 96 -1.94 -7.18 3.51
CA SER A 96 -1.19 -7.46 2.28
C SER A 96 -1.70 -6.62 1.10
N LYS A 97 -3.03 -6.57 0.91
CA LYS A 97 -3.66 -5.72 -0.12
C LYS A 97 -3.42 -4.24 0.17
N PHE A 98 -3.54 -3.83 1.43
CA PHE A 98 -3.30 -2.44 1.82
C PHE A 98 -1.87 -2.00 1.50
N ILE A 99 -0.85 -2.76 1.91
CA ILE A 99 0.56 -2.45 1.63
C ILE A 99 0.84 -2.46 0.13
N SER A 100 0.36 -3.47 -0.59
CA SER A 100 0.52 -3.55 -2.05
C SER A 100 -0.06 -2.32 -2.74
N ASN A 101 -1.25 -1.87 -2.31
CA ASN A 101 -1.89 -0.67 -2.84
C ASN A 101 -1.12 0.61 -2.49
N LEU A 102 -0.69 0.76 -1.23
CA LEU A 102 0.10 1.91 -0.79
C LEU A 102 1.37 2.07 -1.62
N LEU A 103 2.16 1.00 -1.76
CA LEU A 103 3.41 1.02 -2.54
C LEU A 103 3.17 1.29 -4.01
N LYS A 104 2.11 0.69 -4.59
CA LYS A 104 1.73 0.93 -5.97
C LYS A 104 1.38 2.40 -6.21
N LEU A 105 0.61 3.00 -5.31
CA LEU A 105 0.25 4.41 -5.40
C LEU A 105 1.49 5.32 -5.23
N CYS A 106 2.41 5.00 -4.31
CA CYS A 106 3.67 5.73 -4.16
C CYS A 106 4.53 5.67 -5.43
N TYR A 107 4.70 4.48 -6.00
CA TYR A 107 5.42 4.27 -7.25
C TYR A 107 4.80 5.08 -8.40
N ASN A 108 3.49 4.97 -8.59
CA ASN A 108 2.77 5.72 -9.62
C ASN A 108 2.83 7.24 -9.41
N ALA A 109 2.98 7.68 -8.16
CA ALA A 109 3.12 9.08 -7.78
C ALA A 109 4.58 9.61 -7.90
N GLU A 110 5.52 8.77 -8.32
CA GLU A 110 6.98 9.01 -8.30
C GLU A 110 7.50 9.42 -6.92
N ILE A 111 6.97 8.81 -5.86
CA ILE A 111 7.43 9.02 -4.48
C ILE A 111 8.47 7.93 -4.18
N ASN A 112 9.73 8.34 -4.03
CA ASN A 112 10.85 7.44 -3.71
C ASN A 112 11.42 7.69 -2.31
N ASP A 113 11.10 8.83 -1.69
CA ASP A 113 11.60 9.23 -0.39
C ASP A 113 10.95 8.42 0.74
N ILE A 114 11.76 7.72 1.54
CA ILE A 114 11.30 6.87 2.64
C ILE A 114 10.52 7.64 3.71
N GLU A 115 10.90 8.90 3.99
CA GLU A 115 10.21 9.74 4.98
C GLU A 115 8.81 10.12 4.49
N VAL A 116 8.66 10.32 3.19
CA VAL A 116 7.35 10.55 2.58
C VAL A 116 6.49 9.29 2.65
N HIS A 117 7.07 8.09 2.47
CA HIS A 117 6.34 6.83 2.66
C HIS A 117 5.87 6.66 4.11
N LYS A 118 6.75 6.90 5.10
CA LYS A 118 6.40 6.87 6.53
C LYS A 118 5.21 7.80 6.81
N LYS A 119 5.24 9.01 6.27
CA LYS A 119 4.17 10.01 6.45
C LYS A 119 2.83 9.55 5.86
N TYR A 120 2.82 8.95 4.68
CA TYR A 120 1.57 8.43 4.09
C TYR A 120 1.05 7.22 4.86
N LEU A 121 1.92 6.30 5.23
CA LEU A 121 1.55 5.14 6.04
C LEU A 121 0.97 5.60 7.38
N TYR A 122 1.65 6.47 8.12
CA TYR A 122 1.17 7.02 9.38
C TYR A 122 -0.22 7.63 9.26
N LYS A 123 -0.44 8.49 8.25
CA LYS A 123 -1.74 9.16 8.02
C LYS A 123 -2.87 8.21 7.68
N SER A 124 -2.56 7.03 7.17
CA SER A 124 -3.57 6.02 6.83
C SER A 124 -4.01 5.19 8.03
N LEU A 125 -3.26 5.20 9.13
CA LEU A 125 -3.55 4.38 10.30
C LEU A 125 -4.80 4.89 11.04
N PRO A 126 -5.58 3.99 11.67
CA PRO A 126 -6.61 4.41 12.60
C PRO A 126 -5.92 5.15 13.76
N MET A 127 -6.28 6.42 13.97
CA MET A 127 -5.71 7.25 15.02
C MET A 127 -6.16 6.72 16.39
N ASN A 128 -5.35 5.84 16.98
CA ASN A 128 -5.37 5.55 18.40
C ASN A 128 -3.98 5.81 19.00
N ASP A 129 -3.94 5.98 20.32
CA ASP A 129 -2.73 6.31 21.06
C ASP A 129 -1.63 5.25 20.91
N TYR A 130 -2.05 3.98 20.80
CA TYR A 130 -1.15 2.83 20.63
C TYR A 130 -0.41 2.89 19.28
N PHE A 131 -1.14 2.94 18.16
CA PHE A 131 -0.57 3.01 16.82
C PHE A 131 0.35 4.21 16.70
N SER A 132 -0.04 5.37 17.24
CA SER A 132 0.80 6.56 17.15
C SER A 132 2.14 6.36 17.86
N LYS A 133 2.12 5.89 19.12
CA LYS A 133 3.35 5.70 19.91
C LYS A 133 4.26 4.61 19.35
N GLU A 134 3.70 3.43 19.04
CA GLU A 134 4.49 2.32 18.51
C GLU A 134 4.99 2.60 17.09
N PHE A 135 4.22 3.32 16.26
CA PHE A 135 4.69 3.72 14.94
C PHE A 135 5.92 4.63 15.03
N TYR A 136 5.86 5.72 15.79
CA TYR A 136 7.01 6.63 15.90
C TYR A 136 8.25 5.91 16.44
N LYS A 137 8.09 5.07 17.45
CA LYS A 137 9.17 4.28 18.05
C LYS A 137 9.80 3.30 17.07
N LYS A 138 9.00 2.55 16.32
CA LYS A 138 9.51 1.53 15.38
C LYS A 138 10.03 2.11 14.07
N MET A 139 9.59 3.30 13.68
CA MET A 139 9.95 3.94 12.41
C MET A 139 11.14 4.89 12.48
N GLU A 140 11.70 5.15 13.67
CA GLU A 140 12.82 6.08 13.89
C GLU A 140 14.04 5.75 13.00
N ASN A 141 14.45 4.48 12.96
CA ASN A 141 15.67 4.04 12.26
C ASN A 141 15.40 3.32 10.93
N VAL A 142 14.18 3.41 10.39
CA VAL A 142 13.79 2.74 9.14
C VAL A 142 14.33 3.53 7.94
N ASN A 143 15.17 2.90 7.13
CA ASN A 143 15.83 3.56 5.99
C ASN A 143 15.44 2.95 4.64
N SER A 144 14.66 1.87 4.63
CA SER A 144 14.21 1.20 3.41
C SER A 144 12.73 0.82 3.45
N ILE A 145 12.15 0.61 2.27
CA ILE A 145 10.77 0.16 2.12
C ILE A 145 10.57 -1.23 2.76
N ASN A 146 11.53 -2.14 2.62
CA ASN A 146 11.42 -3.48 3.20
C ASN A 146 11.42 -3.43 4.74
N GLU A 147 12.27 -2.58 5.34
CA GLU A 147 12.25 -2.35 6.78
C GLU A 147 10.94 -1.70 7.23
N LEU A 148 10.43 -0.71 6.49
CA LEU A 148 9.15 -0.06 6.75
C LEU A 148 8.01 -1.09 6.82
N ILE A 149 7.91 -1.97 5.82
CA ILE A 149 6.89 -3.01 5.76
C ILE A 149 7.06 -3.99 6.91
N LYS A 150 8.28 -4.43 7.20
CA LYS A 150 8.56 -5.36 8.30
C LYS A 150 8.17 -4.77 9.65
N LYS A 151 8.55 -3.52 9.92
CA LYS A 151 8.19 -2.82 11.16
C LYS A 151 6.71 -2.55 11.27
N PHE A 152 6.04 -2.29 10.14
CA PHE A 152 4.60 -2.15 10.12
C PHE A 152 3.91 -3.49 10.44
N GLU A 153 4.35 -4.60 9.85
CA GLU A 153 3.84 -5.93 10.17
C GLU A 153 4.01 -6.26 11.65
N ASP A 154 5.18 -5.94 12.25
CA ASP A 154 5.39 -6.09 13.69
C ASP A 154 4.34 -5.33 14.52
N ILE A 155 3.94 -4.12 14.09
CA ILE A 155 2.88 -3.32 14.76
C ILE A 155 1.52 -3.99 14.59
N VAL A 156 1.20 -4.49 13.40
CA VAL A 156 -0.08 -5.15 13.11
C VAL A 156 -0.23 -6.42 13.95
N ILE A 157 0.82 -7.24 14.04
CA ILE A 157 0.83 -8.45 14.88
C ILE A 157 0.61 -8.08 16.35
N GLU A 158 1.31 -7.08 16.87
CA GLU A 158 1.12 -6.66 18.26
C GLU A 158 -0.30 -6.12 18.49
N GLU A 159 -0.84 -5.32 17.56
CA GLU A 159 -2.21 -4.80 17.65
C GLU A 159 -3.28 -5.89 17.62
N SER A 160 -3.05 -6.97 16.86
CA SER A 160 -3.96 -8.11 16.79
C SER A 160 -4.07 -8.87 18.11
N ASN A 161 -3.05 -8.77 18.97
CA ASN A 161 -3.01 -9.40 20.29
C ASN A 161 -3.58 -8.50 21.40
N LEU A 162 -3.90 -7.24 21.11
CA LEU A 162 -4.45 -6.32 22.11
C LEU A 162 -5.91 -6.64 22.41
N ILE A 163 -6.25 -6.64 23.70
CA ILE A 163 -7.64 -6.61 24.16
C ILE A 163 -8.16 -5.18 23.92
N LYS A 164 -9.18 -5.06 23.09
CA LYS A 164 -9.80 -3.77 22.70
C LYS A 164 -11.17 -3.63 23.39
N ASN A 165 -11.72 -2.43 23.42
CA ASN A 165 -13.11 -2.24 23.82
C ASN A 165 -14.03 -3.18 23.01
N GLU A 166 -15.05 -3.73 23.67
CA GLU A 166 -15.96 -4.76 23.13
C GLU A 166 -15.34 -6.16 22.94
N SER A 167 -14.07 -6.37 23.31
CA SER A 167 -13.49 -7.71 23.35
C SER A 167 -14.16 -8.55 24.43
N ILE A 168 -14.60 -9.76 24.07
CA ILE A 168 -15.11 -10.73 25.02
C ILE A 168 -13.93 -11.49 25.61
N VAL A 169 -13.63 -11.26 26.89
CA VAL A 169 -12.51 -11.90 27.60
C VAL A 169 -13.05 -13.00 28.51
N ALA A 170 -12.55 -14.22 28.34
CA ALA A 170 -12.80 -15.33 29.26
C ALA A 170 -11.55 -15.59 30.10
N LEU A 171 -11.69 -15.54 31.42
CA LEU A 171 -10.60 -15.83 32.35
C LEU A 171 -10.66 -17.31 32.78
N LYS A 172 -9.54 -18.03 32.71
CA LYS A 172 -9.45 -19.46 33.08
C LYS A 172 -8.50 -19.66 34.24
N HIS A 173 -8.97 -20.31 35.30
CA HIS A 173 -8.12 -20.66 36.43
C HIS A 173 -7.22 -21.85 36.07
N VAL A 174 -5.90 -21.60 35.97
CA VAL A 174 -4.89 -22.54 35.46
C VAL A 174 -4.91 -23.89 36.18
N ALA A 175 -4.91 -23.89 37.53
CA ALA A 175 -4.80 -25.13 38.29
C ALA A 175 -6.04 -26.03 38.17
N SER A 176 -7.23 -25.43 38.07
CA SER A 176 -8.50 -26.19 38.01
C SER A 176 -9.01 -26.45 36.59
N GLY A 177 -8.49 -25.72 35.60
CA GLY A 177 -9.01 -25.73 34.23
C GLY A 177 -10.40 -25.11 34.06
N LYS A 178 -11.03 -24.59 35.12
CA LYS A 178 -12.36 -23.97 35.08
C LYS A 178 -12.27 -22.51 34.62
N TYR A 179 -13.26 -22.08 33.83
CA TYR A 179 -13.45 -20.66 33.52
C TYR A 179 -14.07 -19.95 34.71
N LEU A 180 -13.67 -18.70 34.95
CA LEU A 180 -14.37 -17.80 35.85
C LEU A 180 -15.72 -17.47 35.20
N SER A 181 -16.78 -17.95 35.82
CA SER A 181 -18.16 -17.56 35.53
C SER A 181 -18.68 -16.75 36.73
N SER A 182 -19.48 -15.72 36.48
CA SER A 182 -20.31 -15.17 37.56
C SER A 182 -21.25 -16.28 38.05
N ALA A 183 -21.32 -16.45 39.37
CA ALA A 183 -22.33 -17.31 39.98
C ALA A 183 -23.47 -16.41 40.45
N GLU A 184 -24.68 -16.60 39.92
CA GLU A 184 -25.85 -15.75 40.17
C GLU A 184 -26.23 -15.61 41.66
N ASN A 185 -25.69 -16.48 42.53
CA ASN A 185 -26.01 -16.55 43.95
C ASN A 185 -24.84 -16.22 44.90
N PHE A 186 -23.71 -15.70 44.39
CA PHE A 186 -22.57 -15.29 45.21
C PHE A 186 -22.40 -13.77 45.21
N TRP A 187 -22.85 -13.13 46.28
CA TRP A 187 -22.54 -11.74 46.58
C TRP A 187 -21.15 -11.68 47.21
N TYR A 188 -20.12 -11.40 46.42
CA TYR A 188 -18.79 -11.13 46.98
C TYR A 188 -18.87 -9.82 47.77
N GLN A 189 -18.52 -9.85 49.06
CA GLN A 189 -18.26 -8.61 49.80
C GLN A 189 -17.03 -7.95 49.16
N THR A 190 -17.26 -6.93 48.35
CA THR A 190 -16.20 -6.13 47.73
C THR A 190 -15.41 -5.44 48.85
N GLY A 191 -14.15 -5.86 49.05
CA GLY A 191 -13.27 -5.33 50.09
C GLY A 191 -12.80 -3.88 49.86
N SER A 192 -13.15 -3.28 48.72
CA SER A 192 -13.03 -1.85 48.46
C SER A 192 -14.16 -1.42 47.54
N GLU A 193 -14.78 -0.26 47.82
CA GLU A 193 -15.96 0.32 47.15
C GLU A 193 -15.78 0.69 45.65
N CYS A 194 -14.79 0.10 44.96
CA CYS A 194 -14.58 0.28 43.53
C CYS A 194 -14.69 -1.10 42.86
N GLN A 195 -15.88 -1.36 42.32
CA GLN A 195 -16.13 -2.52 41.48
C GLN A 195 -15.38 -2.34 40.15
N LEU A 196 -14.55 -3.32 39.79
CA LEU A 196 -14.07 -3.47 38.42
C LEU A 196 -15.23 -4.06 37.62
N GLU A 197 -16.02 -3.18 37.00
CA GLU A 197 -16.97 -3.58 35.96
C GLU A 197 -16.17 -3.92 34.70
N LEU A 198 -16.30 -5.17 34.24
CA LEU A 198 -15.80 -5.67 32.95
C LEU A 198 -16.87 -5.42 31.88
#